data_AF-A0A662GL92-F1
#
_entry.id   AF-A0A662GL92-F1
#
_cell.length_a   1.000
_cell.length_b   1.000
_cell.length_c   1.000
_cell.angle_alpha   90.00
_cell.angle_beta   90.00
_cell.angle_gamma   90.00
#
_symmetry.space_group_name_H-M   'P 1'
#
loop_
_entity.id
_entity.type
_entity.pdbx_description
1 polymer ?
#
loop_
_entity_poly.entity_id
_entity_poly.type
_entity_poly.pdbx_seq_one_letter_code
_entity_poly.pdbx_strand_id
1 'polypeptide(L)'
;MKIDILAKVLASSKRVKILLIIDQYGPLRYSELMEKLGIKNSGELNYHLSFLKEAGMVTLDTESGQRRYTLTVLGEKTVDFLKELGSILISRELGLHIIDEWGIAYSYDAHKLVNILKKEFGLTSKQAGKILKDLDTLLLDLNLTFYRKNEINQIILAVLLKNKLIDNFINNAMIGLKSKELDGLLEHAIFYDEFADLLSQNLLLTFNVSKKLPSSIRTLLQSGIFYISHIQKWPFGFEEVVLDALPLTRDMDYLLDVHNFILSIKKLSHFIYLRNFNKAIYQVFKNYGGSKVLDLNKFILKSLKMVFFLRKNINYDQFAIEMTIDDSLEEDKILEFTTTILEQMIAFKKVSNPPIILNIKSLNSLKLIETTL
;
A
#
# COMPACT_ATOMS: atom_id res chain seq x y z
N MET A 1 -55.60 12.14 -5.46
CA MET A 1 -55.20 13.33 -6.24
C MET A 1 -53.68 13.43 -6.20
N LYS A 2 -53.01 13.70 -7.34
CA LYS A 2 -51.79 14.53 -7.48
C LYS A 2 -50.75 14.04 -8.51
N ILE A 3 -50.76 12.82 -9.06
CA ILE A 3 -49.78 12.45 -10.13
C ILE A 3 -50.01 13.25 -11.42
N ASP A 4 -51.26 13.44 -11.85
CA ASP A 4 -51.56 14.20 -13.06
C ASP A 4 -51.16 15.68 -12.94
N ILE A 5 -51.27 16.23 -11.73
CA ILE A 5 -50.83 17.60 -11.43
C ILE A 5 -49.30 17.69 -11.51
N LEU A 6 -48.59 16.71 -10.96
CA LEU A 6 -47.13 16.60 -11.05
C LEU A 6 -46.67 16.50 -12.50
N ALA A 7 -47.25 15.57 -13.27
CA ALA A 7 -46.95 15.40 -14.69
C ALA A 7 -47.23 16.69 -15.49
N LYS A 8 -48.37 17.33 -15.24
CA LYS A 8 -48.74 18.61 -15.87
C LYS A 8 -47.76 19.74 -15.51
N VAL A 9 -47.20 19.74 -14.31
CA VAL A 9 -46.19 20.71 -13.86
C VAL A 9 -44.84 20.45 -14.52
N LEU A 10 -44.38 19.20 -14.53
CA LEU A 10 -43.11 18.79 -15.12
C LEU A 10 -43.08 18.87 -16.65
N ALA A 11 -44.24 18.84 -17.32
CA ALA A 11 -44.35 19.02 -18.77
C ALA A 11 -43.82 20.37 -19.30
N SER A 12 -43.58 21.36 -18.42
CA SER A 12 -42.93 22.63 -18.82
C SER A 12 -41.45 22.61 -18.50
N SER A 13 -40.63 22.73 -19.53
CA SER A 13 -39.17 22.85 -19.41
C SER A 13 -38.74 24.02 -18.52
N LYS A 14 -39.48 25.14 -18.51
CA LYS A 14 -39.18 26.30 -17.64
C LYS A 14 -39.37 25.98 -16.16
N ARG A 15 -40.42 25.23 -15.80
CA ARG A 15 -40.67 24.80 -14.42
C ARG A 15 -39.62 23.80 -13.93
N VAL A 16 -39.21 22.86 -14.79
CA VAL A 16 -38.09 21.97 -14.52
C VAL A 16 -36.79 22.75 -14.29
N LYS A 17 -36.50 23.74 -15.14
CA LYS A 17 -35.32 24.62 -14.97
C LYS A 17 -35.34 25.41 -13.65
N ILE A 18 -36.50 25.91 -13.24
CA ILE A 18 -36.66 26.60 -11.94
C ILE A 18 -36.26 25.66 -10.79
N LEU A 19 -36.75 24.42 -10.79
CA LEU A 19 -36.43 23.44 -9.76
C LEU A 19 -34.93 23.12 -9.71
N LEU A 20 -34.31 22.88 -10.87
CA LEU A 20 -32.87 22.60 -10.97
C LEU A 20 -31.99 23.78 -10.52
N ILE A 21 -32.41 25.02 -10.79
CA ILE A 21 -31.65 26.21 -10.35
C ILE A 21 -31.75 26.41 -8.84
N ILE A 22 -32.91 26.20 -8.23
CA ILE A 22 -33.04 26.28 -6.77
C ILE A 22 -32.22 25.17 -6.10
N ASP A 23 -32.24 23.95 -6.65
CA ASP A 23 -31.39 22.86 -6.16
C ASP A 23 -29.89 23.20 -6.25
N GLN A 24 -29.43 23.72 -7.40
CA GLN A 24 -28.03 24.02 -7.63
C GLN A 24 -27.48 25.16 -6.75
N TYR A 25 -28.27 26.20 -6.49
CA TYR A 25 -27.82 27.42 -5.82
C TYR A 25 -28.41 27.60 -4.41
N GLY A 26 -29.25 26.68 -3.95
CA GLY A 26 -29.98 26.80 -2.68
C GLY A 26 -31.15 27.78 -2.73
N PRO A 27 -31.67 28.24 -1.57
CA PRO A 27 -32.81 29.14 -1.51
C PRO A 27 -32.54 30.50 -2.19
N LEU A 28 -33.36 30.88 -3.17
CA LEU A 28 -33.16 32.07 -4.01
C LEU A 28 -34.29 33.11 -3.87
N ARG A 29 -33.94 34.40 -3.91
CA ARG A 29 -34.89 35.51 -4.03
C ARG A 29 -35.51 35.53 -5.42
N TYR A 30 -36.65 36.23 -5.54
CA TYR A 30 -37.36 36.39 -6.80
C TYR A 30 -36.49 37.02 -7.91
N SER A 31 -35.74 38.07 -7.59
CA SER A 31 -34.84 38.74 -8.54
C SER A 31 -33.68 37.85 -8.99
N GLU A 32 -33.14 37.04 -8.07
CA GLU A 32 -32.05 36.11 -8.37
C GLU A 32 -32.54 34.97 -9.29
N LEU A 33 -33.77 34.50 -9.10
CA LEU A 33 -34.42 33.57 -10.03
C LEU A 33 -34.61 34.19 -11.42
N MET A 34 -35.12 35.43 -11.51
CA MET A 34 -35.28 36.11 -12.79
C MET A 34 -33.95 36.23 -13.54
N GLU A 35 -32.89 36.65 -12.84
CA GLU A 35 -31.55 36.80 -13.38
C GLU A 35 -30.99 35.46 -13.88
N LYS A 36 -30.97 34.43 -13.04
CA LYS A 36 -30.41 33.10 -13.38
C LYS A 36 -31.19 32.38 -14.49
N LEU A 37 -32.50 32.60 -14.59
CA LEU A 37 -33.35 32.02 -15.63
C LEU A 37 -33.39 32.86 -16.92
N GLY A 38 -32.86 34.09 -16.90
CA GLY A 38 -32.95 35.03 -18.02
C GLY A 38 -34.38 35.48 -18.33
N ILE A 39 -35.29 35.45 -17.34
CA ILE A 39 -36.69 35.84 -17.51
C ILE A 39 -36.82 37.35 -17.35
N LYS A 40 -37.25 38.05 -18.41
CA LYS A 40 -37.43 39.51 -18.41
C LYS A 40 -38.78 39.96 -17.85
N ASN A 41 -39.81 39.12 -17.96
CA ASN A 41 -41.18 39.46 -17.56
C ASN A 41 -41.49 38.88 -16.17
N SER A 42 -41.79 39.75 -15.20
CA SER A 42 -42.15 39.33 -13.84
C SER A 42 -43.47 38.54 -13.79
N GLY A 43 -44.43 38.79 -14.67
CA GLY A 43 -45.67 38.00 -14.72
C GLY A 43 -45.41 36.53 -15.08
N GLU A 44 -44.41 36.28 -15.92
CA GLU A 44 -44.05 34.94 -16.41
C GLU A 44 -43.46 34.05 -15.30
N LEU A 45 -42.53 34.58 -14.51
CA LEU A 45 -41.95 33.82 -13.39
C LEU A 45 -43.00 33.57 -12.30
N ASN A 46 -43.84 34.56 -11.99
CA ASN A 46 -44.95 34.39 -11.04
C ASN A 46 -45.92 33.28 -11.47
N TYR A 47 -46.25 33.23 -12.77
CA TYR A 47 -47.08 32.17 -13.33
C TYR A 47 -46.44 30.78 -13.10
N HIS A 48 -45.16 30.61 -13.38
CA HIS A 48 -44.51 29.31 -13.16
C HIS A 48 -44.40 28.92 -11.68
N LEU A 49 -44.10 29.88 -10.81
CA LEU A 49 -43.99 29.67 -9.37
C LEU A 49 -45.34 29.35 -8.71
N SER A 50 -46.46 29.90 -9.19
CA SER A 50 -47.78 29.57 -8.65
C SER A 50 -48.10 28.08 -8.87
N PHE A 51 -47.87 27.56 -10.07
CA PHE A 51 -48.05 26.13 -10.37
C PHE A 51 -47.13 25.23 -9.54
N LEU A 52 -45.86 25.64 -9.36
CA LEU A 52 -44.90 24.88 -8.55
C LEU A 52 -45.30 24.88 -7.07
N LYS A 53 -45.81 25.99 -6.54
CA LYS A 53 -46.34 26.10 -5.17
C LYS A 53 -47.60 25.28 -4.97
N GLU A 54 -48.56 25.35 -5.89
CA GLU A 54 -49.81 24.59 -5.83
C GLU A 54 -49.55 23.08 -5.86
N ALA A 55 -48.55 22.65 -6.62
CA ALA A 55 -48.09 21.26 -6.66
C ALA A 55 -47.26 20.86 -5.43
N GLY A 56 -46.92 21.80 -4.55
CA GLY A 56 -46.11 21.57 -3.37
C GLY A 56 -44.65 21.26 -3.67
N MET A 57 -44.10 21.71 -4.81
CA MET A 57 -42.70 21.52 -5.21
C MET A 57 -41.76 22.58 -4.64
N VAL A 58 -42.27 23.80 -4.51
CA VAL A 58 -41.51 24.97 -4.05
C VAL A 58 -42.32 25.66 -2.98
N THR A 59 -41.67 26.13 -1.93
CA THR A 59 -42.26 26.99 -0.90
C THR A 59 -41.50 28.31 -0.80
N LEU A 60 -42.10 29.29 -0.12
CA LEU A 60 -41.47 30.57 0.16
C LEU A 60 -41.07 30.60 1.63
N ASP A 61 -39.76 30.49 1.90
CA ASP A 61 -39.21 30.74 3.22
C ASP A 61 -39.34 32.22 3.57
N THR A 62 -39.80 32.47 4.79
CA THR A 62 -39.99 33.81 5.37
C THR A 62 -39.30 33.97 6.72
N GLU A 63 -38.71 32.90 7.28
CA GLU A 63 -38.11 32.89 8.62
C GLU A 63 -36.79 33.65 8.67
N SER A 64 -36.05 33.68 7.56
CA SER A 64 -34.76 34.35 7.42
C SER A 64 -34.82 35.88 7.19
N GLY A 65 -36.00 36.49 7.37
CA GLY A 65 -36.24 37.93 7.14
C GLY A 65 -36.20 38.36 5.66
N GLN A 66 -35.90 37.44 4.74
CA GLN A 66 -35.89 37.63 3.30
C GLN A 66 -36.72 36.54 2.63
N ARG A 67 -37.66 36.94 1.77
CA ARG A 67 -38.53 36.00 1.03
C ARG A 67 -37.71 35.22 0.01
N ARG A 68 -37.43 33.95 0.28
CA ARG A 68 -36.64 33.06 -0.59
C ARG A 68 -37.43 31.84 -1.00
N TYR A 69 -37.36 31.49 -2.27
CA TYR A 69 -37.95 30.27 -2.80
C TYR A 69 -37.01 29.10 -2.52
N THR A 70 -37.53 28.07 -1.89
CA THR A 70 -36.81 26.83 -1.59
C THR A 70 -37.60 25.62 -2.07
N LEU A 71 -36.91 24.53 -2.35
CA LEU A 71 -37.56 23.26 -2.63
C LEU A 71 -38.24 22.75 -1.35
N THR A 72 -39.38 22.09 -1.54
CA THR A 72 -39.95 21.22 -0.51
C THR A 72 -39.30 19.84 -0.61
N VAL A 73 -39.57 18.96 0.36
CA VAL A 73 -39.15 17.53 0.28
C VAL A 73 -39.61 16.86 -1.02
N LEU A 74 -40.79 17.23 -1.53
CA LEU A 74 -41.28 16.71 -2.81
C LEU A 74 -40.50 17.31 -4.00
N GLY A 75 -40.17 18.60 -3.94
CA GLY A 75 -39.31 19.27 -4.92
C GLY A 75 -37.93 18.64 -5.03
N GLU A 76 -37.27 18.40 -3.90
CA GLU A 76 -35.96 17.75 -3.81
C GLU A 76 -35.99 16.36 -4.44
N LYS A 77 -36.88 15.48 -3.98
CA LYS A 77 -37.05 14.13 -4.55
C LYS A 77 -37.35 14.14 -6.04
N THR A 78 -38.09 15.13 -6.52
CA THR A 78 -38.42 15.26 -7.94
C THR A 78 -37.21 15.69 -8.77
N VAL A 79 -36.39 16.61 -8.25
CA VAL A 79 -35.13 17.00 -8.90
C VAL A 79 -34.16 15.82 -8.97
N ASP A 80 -34.02 15.06 -7.87
CA ASP A 80 -33.19 13.86 -7.84
C ASP A 80 -33.64 12.84 -8.90
N PHE A 81 -34.95 12.58 -8.98
CA PHE A 81 -35.52 11.70 -10.00
C PHE A 81 -35.28 12.21 -11.44
N LEU A 82 -35.37 13.52 -11.68
CA LEU A 82 -35.08 14.10 -12.99
C LEU A 82 -33.60 14.00 -13.38
N LYS A 83 -32.68 14.16 -12.42
CA LYS A 83 -31.24 13.94 -12.63
C LYS A 83 -30.94 12.48 -12.93
N GLU A 84 -31.58 11.57 -12.19
CA GLU A 84 -31.50 10.12 -12.43
C GLU A 84 -31.98 9.78 -13.85
N LEU A 85 -33.15 10.25 -14.27
CA LEU A 85 -33.64 10.08 -15.64
C LEU A 85 -32.68 10.67 -16.69
N GLY A 86 -32.13 11.85 -16.44
CA GLY A 86 -31.13 12.48 -17.31
C GLY A 86 -29.87 11.64 -17.45
N SER A 87 -29.37 11.09 -16.34
CA SER A 87 -28.22 10.19 -16.36
C SER A 87 -28.51 8.91 -17.14
N ILE A 88 -29.68 8.30 -16.95
CA ILE A 88 -30.12 7.10 -17.70
C ILE A 88 -30.19 7.40 -19.21
N LEU A 89 -30.71 8.55 -19.61
CA LEU A 89 -30.80 8.96 -21.01
C LEU A 89 -29.41 9.15 -21.64
N ILE A 90 -28.50 9.84 -20.95
CA ILE A 90 -27.11 10.04 -21.39
C ILE A 90 -26.37 8.69 -21.46
N SER A 91 -26.53 7.83 -20.46
CA SER A 91 -25.91 6.49 -20.45
C SER A 91 -26.46 5.59 -21.57
N ARG A 92 -27.73 5.74 -21.97
CA ARG A 92 -28.28 5.06 -23.15
C ARG A 92 -27.71 5.57 -24.47
N GLU A 93 -27.47 6.88 -24.59
CA GLU A 93 -26.90 7.49 -25.81
C GLU A 93 -25.40 7.20 -25.96
N LEU A 94 -24.65 7.22 -24.86
CA LEU A 94 -23.20 6.99 -24.87
C LEU A 94 -22.86 5.49 -24.79
N GLY A 95 -23.71 4.67 -24.18
CA GLY A 95 -23.40 3.28 -23.88
C GLY A 95 -22.38 3.13 -22.73
N LEU A 96 -22.25 1.91 -22.21
CA LEU A 96 -21.27 1.61 -21.17
C LEU A 96 -19.87 1.51 -21.80
N HIS A 97 -18.88 2.17 -21.19
CA HIS A 97 -17.50 2.14 -21.60
C HIS A 97 -16.59 1.60 -20.49
N ILE A 98 -15.56 0.86 -20.91
CA ILE A 98 -14.50 0.38 -20.02
C ILE A 98 -13.21 1.14 -20.35
N ILE A 99 -12.57 1.69 -19.33
CA ILE A 99 -11.28 2.36 -19.38
C ILE A 99 -10.20 1.33 -19.03
N ASP A 100 -9.26 1.11 -19.94
CA ASP A 100 -8.15 0.19 -19.74
C ASP A 100 -7.06 0.74 -18.80
N GLU A 101 -5.99 -0.02 -18.61
CA GLU A 101 -4.84 0.34 -17.78
C GLU A 101 -4.04 1.55 -18.31
N TRP A 102 -4.23 1.95 -19.57
CA TRP A 102 -3.61 3.11 -20.20
C TRP A 102 -4.50 4.34 -20.19
N GLY A 103 -5.73 4.23 -19.68
CA GLY A 103 -6.71 5.32 -19.67
C GLY A 103 -7.54 5.43 -20.95
N ILE A 104 -7.47 4.44 -21.84
CA ILE A 104 -8.19 4.43 -23.12
C ILE A 104 -9.57 3.80 -22.91
N ALA A 105 -10.62 4.52 -23.31
CA ALA A 105 -12.00 4.05 -23.23
C ALA A 105 -12.40 3.24 -24.48
N TYR A 106 -13.04 2.09 -24.27
CA TYR A 106 -13.66 1.29 -25.30
C TYR A 106 -15.07 0.88 -24.92
N SER A 107 -15.95 0.67 -25.91
CA SER A 107 -17.33 0.26 -25.66
C SER A 107 -17.41 -1.13 -25.05
N TYR A 108 -18.33 -1.29 -24.10
CA TYR A 108 -18.66 -2.57 -23.49
C TYR A 108 -19.05 -3.62 -24.54
N ASP A 109 -18.50 -4.82 -24.39
CA ASP A 109 -18.76 -5.94 -25.28
C ASP A 109 -18.92 -7.22 -24.44
N ALA A 110 -20.15 -7.69 -24.37
CA ALA A 110 -20.54 -8.89 -23.65
C ALA A 110 -19.78 -10.14 -24.14
N HIS A 111 -19.51 -10.26 -25.44
CA HIS A 111 -18.80 -11.41 -26.00
C HIS A 111 -17.32 -11.40 -25.58
N LYS A 112 -16.68 -10.22 -25.62
CA LYS A 112 -15.32 -10.07 -25.09
C LYS A 112 -15.27 -10.40 -23.61
N LEU A 113 -16.25 -9.97 -22.84
CA LEU A 113 -16.29 -10.21 -21.41
C LEU A 113 -16.49 -11.69 -21.06
N VAL A 114 -17.33 -12.42 -21.79
CA VAL A 114 -17.44 -13.88 -21.63
C VAL A 114 -16.10 -14.58 -21.84
N ASN A 115 -15.31 -14.15 -22.83
CA ASN A 115 -13.99 -14.71 -23.06
C ASN A 115 -13.03 -14.41 -21.91
N ILE A 116 -13.06 -13.19 -21.36
CA ILE A 116 -12.29 -12.80 -20.17
C ILE A 116 -12.70 -13.67 -18.97
N LEU A 117 -14.01 -13.80 -18.71
CA LEU A 117 -14.55 -14.63 -17.63
C LEU A 117 -14.09 -16.09 -17.71
N LYS A 118 -14.00 -16.65 -18.92
CA LYS A 118 -13.51 -18.02 -19.12
C LYS A 118 -11.99 -18.12 -18.96
N LYS A 119 -11.24 -17.20 -19.58
CA LYS A 119 -9.78 -17.27 -19.67
C LYS A 119 -9.08 -16.82 -18.40
N GLU A 120 -9.49 -15.68 -17.86
CA GLU A 120 -8.84 -15.06 -16.70
C GLU A 120 -9.43 -15.63 -15.41
N PHE A 121 -10.76 -15.72 -15.30
CA PHE A 121 -11.42 -16.18 -14.07
C PHE A 121 -11.62 -17.69 -13.99
N GLY A 122 -11.26 -18.44 -15.03
CA GLY A 122 -11.33 -19.91 -15.05
C GLY A 122 -12.75 -20.47 -15.02
N LEU A 123 -13.72 -19.77 -15.60
CA LEU A 123 -15.12 -20.19 -15.61
C LEU A 123 -15.46 -21.11 -16.79
N THR A 124 -16.35 -22.08 -16.56
CA THR A 124 -16.98 -22.84 -17.66
C THR A 124 -17.91 -21.95 -18.49
N SER A 125 -18.23 -22.33 -19.74
CA SER A 125 -19.17 -21.57 -20.58
C SER A 125 -20.52 -21.33 -19.89
N LYS A 126 -21.03 -22.33 -19.15
CA LYS A 126 -22.30 -22.22 -18.41
C LYS A 126 -22.21 -21.22 -17.25
N GLN A 127 -21.12 -21.26 -16.47
CA GLN A 127 -20.89 -20.31 -15.38
C GLN A 127 -20.70 -18.89 -15.93
N ALA A 128 -19.89 -18.72 -16.98
CA ALA A 128 -19.62 -17.42 -17.59
C ALA A 128 -20.91 -16.72 -18.04
N GLY A 129 -21.83 -17.44 -18.70
CA GLY A 129 -23.13 -16.87 -19.10
C GLY A 129 -24.01 -16.44 -17.92
N LYS A 130 -24.00 -17.22 -16.82
CA LYS A 130 -24.72 -16.86 -15.59
C LYS A 130 -24.12 -15.61 -14.92
N ILE A 131 -22.79 -15.59 -14.78
CA ILE A 131 -22.06 -14.49 -14.16
C ILE A 131 -22.22 -13.20 -14.98
N LEU A 132 -22.16 -13.30 -16.30
CA LEU A 132 -22.41 -12.16 -17.19
C LEU A 132 -23.78 -11.54 -16.94
N LYS A 133 -24.84 -12.34 -16.83
CA LYS A 133 -26.21 -11.83 -16.59
C LYS A 133 -26.32 -11.08 -15.25
N ASP A 134 -25.75 -11.65 -14.18
CA ASP A 134 -25.75 -11.01 -12.86
C ASP A 134 -24.88 -9.75 -12.85
N LEU A 135 -23.79 -9.74 -13.60
CA LEU A 135 -22.91 -8.59 -13.79
C LEU A 135 -23.62 -7.48 -14.57
N ASP A 136 -24.25 -7.78 -15.70
CA ASP A 136 -25.03 -6.82 -16.50
C ASP A 136 -26.12 -6.16 -15.64
N THR A 137 -26.82 -6.95 -14.83
CA THR A 137 -27.84 -6.42 -13.90
C THR A 137 -27.22 -5.41 -12.94
N LEU A 138 -26.09 -5.76 -12.32
CA LEU A 138 -25.41 -4.89 -11.36
C LEU A 138 -24.83 -3.63 -12.02
N LEU A 139 -24.27 -3.74 -13.24
CA LEU A 139 -23.74 -2.60 -13.99
C LEU A 139 -24.85 -1.63 -14.40
N LEU A 140 -26.03 -2.16 -14.75
CA LEU A 140 -27.23 -1.36 -15.02
C LEU A 140 -27.72 -0.64 -13.76
N ASP A 141 -27.77 -1.33 -12.62
CA ASP A 141 -28.21 -0.75 -11.34
C ASP A 141 -27.28 0.37 -10.86
N LEU A 142 -25.97 0.24 -11.11
CA LEU A 142 -24.99 1.28 -10.79
C LEU A 142 -25.08 2.50 -11.71
N ASN A 143 -25.64 2.34 -12.92
CA ASN A 143 -25.95 3.40 -13.87
C ASN A 143 -24.78 4.38 -14.15
N LEU A 144 -23.56 3.84 -14.23
CA LEU A 144 -22.36 4.60 -14.62
C LEU A 144 -22.05 4.42 -16.11
N THR A 145 -21.60 5.49 -16.76
CA THR A 145 -21.19 5.46 -18.17
C THR A 145 -19.77 4.88 -18.35
N PHE A 146 -18.88 5.09 -17.37
CA PHE A 146 -17.49 4.67 -17.43
C PHE A 146 -17.12 3.80 -16.24
N TYR A 147 -16.41 2.70 -16.51
CA TYR A 147 -15.79 1.86 -15.50
C TYR A 147 -14.33 1.62 -15.85
N ARG A 148 -13.45 1.67 -14.86
CA ARG A 148 -12.06 1.21 -15.05
C ARG A 148 -12.02 -0.32 -15.03
N LYS A 149 -11.07 -0.91 -15.75
CA LYS A 149 -10.89 -2.38 -15.81
C LYS A 149 -10.77 -3.03 -14.43
N ASN A 150 -10.08 -2.37 -13.49
CA ASN A 150 -9.97 -2.84 -12.10
C ASN A 150 -11.31 -2.80 -11.34
N GLU A 151 -12.16 -1.79 -11.57
CA GLU A 151 -13.50 -1.69 -10.98
C GLU A 151 -14.39 -2.83 -11.50
N ILE A 152 -14.38 -3.09 -12.81
CA ILE A 152 -15.08 -4.24 -13.39
C ILE A 152 -14.60 -5.56 -12.77
N ASN A 153 -13.28 -5.75 -12.62
CA ASN A 153 -12.74 -6.95 -12.00
C ASN A 153 -13.23 -7.12 -10.55
N GLN A 154 -13.30 -6.05 -9.76
CA GLN A 154 -13.84 -6.13 -8.40
C GLN A 154 -15.34 -6.46 -8.38
N ILE A 155 -16.12 -5.88 -9.30
CA ILE A 155 -17.54 -6.21 -9.45
C ILE A 155 -17.70 -7.70 -9.83
N ILE A 156 -16.89 -8.20 -10.77
CA ILE A 156 -16.87 -9.63 -11.13
C ILE A 156 -16.59 -10.49 -9.89
N LEU A 157 -15.56 -10.16 -9.10
CA LEU A 157 -15.24 -10.90 -7.87
C LEU A 157 -16.42 -10.92 -6.89
N ALA A 158 -17.15 -9.81 -6.73
CA ALA A 158 -18.35 -9.76 -5.90
C ALA A 158 -19.47 -10.66 -6.45
N VAL A 159 -19.67 -10.68 -7.77
CA VAL A 159 -20.66 -11.55 -8.43
C VAL A 159 -20.28 -13.04 -8.31
N LEU A 160 -18.99 -13.38 -8.34
CA LEU A 160 -18.50 -14.74 -8.09
C LEU A 160 -18.86 -15.20 -6.67
N LEU A 161 -18.62 -14.35 -5.66
CA LEU A 161 -19.00 -14.61 -4.27
C LEU A 161 -20.51 -14.83 -4.13
N LYS A 162 -21.32 -13.92 -4.70
CA LYS A 162 -22.79 -14.03 -4.74
C LYS A 162 -23.25 -15.38 -5.32
N ASN A 163 -22.53 -15.89 -6.31
CA ASN A 163 -22.81 -17.15 -6.98
C ASN A 163 -22.16 -18.38 -6.32
N LYS A 164 -21.56 -18.24 -5.13
CA LYS A 164 -20.86 -19.31 -4.39
C LYS A 164 -19.69 -19.95 -5.16
N LEU A 165 -19.07 -19.20 -6.08
CA LEU A 165 -17.89 -19.64 -6.82
C LEU A 165 -16.62 -19.24 -6.07
N ILE A 166 -16.45 -19.82 -4.86
CA ILE A 166 -15.41 -19.43 -3.91
C ILE A 166 -14.00 -19.72 -4.44
N ASP A 167 -13.77 -20.85 -5.10
CA ASP A 167 -12.45 -21.18 -5.64
C ASP A 167 -12.02 -20.21 -6.74
N ASN A 168 -12.94 -19.86 -7.65
CA ASN A 168 -12.69 -18.86 -8.68
C ASN A 168 -12.42 -17.48 -8.06
N PHE A 169 -13.18 -17.09 -7.03
CA PHE A 169 -12.93 -15.85 -6.29
C PHE A 169 -11.54 -15.86 -5.65
N ILE A 170 -11.20 -16.88 -4.87
CA ILE A 170 -9.91 -16.97 -4.15
C ILE A 170 -8.75 -16.94 -5.14
N ASN A 171 -8.84 -17.69 -6.25
CA ASN A 171 -7.78 -17.77 -7.24
C ASN A 171 -7.54 -16.43 -7.96
N ASN A 172 -8.58 -15.63 -8.13
CA ASN A 172 -8.53 -14.33 -8.82
C ASN A 172 -8.56 -13.12 -7.87
N ALA A 173 -8.49 -13.35 -6.56
CA ALA A 173 -8.52 -12.27 -5.58
C ALA A 173 -7.38 -11.29 -5.85
N MET A 174 -7.73 -10.01 -5.99
CA MET A 174 -6.75 -8.95 -6.24
C MET A 174 -5.89 -8.72 -5.01
N ILE A 175 -4.60 -8.51 -5.23
CA ILE A 175 -3.62 -8.19 -4.19
C ILE A 175 -3.17 -6.76 -4.47
N GLY A 176 -3.41 -5.86 -3.52
CA GLY A 176 -3.26 -4.43 -3.71
C GLY A 176 -3.51 -3.66 -2.42
N LEU A 177 -3.52 -2.34 -2.53
CA LEU A 177 -3.83 -1.42 -1.44
C LEU A 177 -5.12 -0.67 -1.75
N LYS A 178 -5.86 -0.31 -0.70
CA LYS A 178 -6.96 0.67 -0.84
C LYS A 178 -6.36 2.04 -1.14
N SER A 179 -7.13 2.90 -1.82
CA SER A 179 -6.68 4.27 -2.11
C SER A 179 -6.20 5.01 -0.86
N LYS A 180 -6.97 4.92 0.24
CA LYS A 180 -6.61 5.56 1.50
C LYS A 180 -5.33 5.00 2.14
N GLU A 181 -5.04 3.71 1.96
CA GLU A 181 -3.80 3.11 2.44
C GLU A 181 -2.61 3.61 1.61
N LEU A 182 -2.80 3.79 0.29
CA LEU A 182 -1.80 4.38 -0.60
C LEU A 182 -1.52 5.85 -0.25
N ASP A 183 -2.57 6.63 0.01
CA ASP A 183 -2.45 8.03 0.46
C ASP A 183 -1.62 8.10 1.75
N GLY A 184 -1.88 7.20 2.69
CA GLY A 184 -1.08 7.08 3.91
C GLY A 184 0.39 6.77 3.62
N LEU A 185 0.72 5.89 2.68
CA LEU A 185 2.13 5.62 2.32
C LEU A 185 2.82 6.84 1.68
N LEU A 186 2.09 7.61 0.87
CA LEU A 186 2.61 8.84 0.25
C LEU A 186 2.95 9.90 1.30
N GLU A 187 2.19 9.99 2.39
CA GLU A 187 2.48 10.92 3.49
C GLU A 187 3.76 10.58 4.27
N HIS A 188 4.20 9.31 4.24
CA HIS A 188 5.36 8.82 4.99
C HIS A 188 6.66 8.77 4.19
N ALA A 189 6.62 9.08 2.89
CA ALA A 189 7.79 9.05 2.02
C ALA A 189 8.11 10.46 1.52
N ILE A 190 9.38 10.87 1.65
CA ILE A 190 9.84 12.15 1.12
C ILE A 190 10.36 11.96 -0.31
N PHE A 191 10.97 10.80 -0.58
CA PHE A 191 11.54 10.46 -1.87
C PHE A 191 10.80 9.29 -2.54
N TYR A 192 10.85 9.26 -3.88
CA TYR A 192 10.22 8.21 -4.68
C TYR A 192 10.72 6.80 -4.30
N ASP A 193 12.03 6.65 -4.08
CA ASP A 193 12.62 5.35 -3.76
C ASP A 193 12.09 4.80 -2.42
N GLU A 194 11.91 5.67 -1.42
CA GLU A 194 11.31 5.30 -0.13
C GLU A 194 9.86 4.84 -0.31
N PHE A 195 9.08 5.60 -1.10
CA PHE A 195 7.70 5.24 -1.41
C PHE A 195 7.61 3.91 -2.17
N ALA A 196 8.45 3.72 -3.19
CA ALA A 196 8.51 2.50 -3.99
C ALA A 196 8.89 1.29 -3.12
N ASP A 197 9.83 1.46 -2.19
CA ASP A 197 10.20 0.44 -1.22
C ASP A 197 9.05 0.11 -0.27
N LEU A 198 8.36 1.11 0.29
CA LEU A 198 7.20 0.89 1.17
C LEU A 198 6.04 0.21 0.43
N LEU A 199 5.76 0.63 -0.80
CA LEU A 199 4.73 0.05 -1.65
C LEU A 199 5.05 -1.41 -1.98
N SER A 200 6.27 -1.69 -2.42
CA SER A 200 6.70 -3.05 -2.77
C SER A 200 6.63 -3.98 -1.55
N GLN A 201 7.08 -3.51 -0.38
CA GLN A 201 7.05 -4.30 0.85
C GLN A 201 5.61 -4.66 1.25
N ASN A 202 4.67 -3.72 1.19
CA ASN A 202 3.26 -3.98 1.52
C ASN A 202 2.60 -4.97 0.55
N LEU A 203 2.83 -4.78 -0.76
CA LEU A 203 2.27 -5.67 -1.78
C LEU A 203 2.81 -7.09 -1.65
N LEU A 204 4.13 -7.23 -1.48
CA LEU A 204 4.77 -8.54 -1.36
C LEU A 204 4.43 -9.22 -0.03
N LEU A 205 4.31 -8.48 1.08
CA LEU A 205 3.79 -9.00 2.35
C LEU A 205 2.42 -9.65 2.14
N THR A 206 1.49 -8.89 1.55
CA THR A 206 0.12 -9.34 1.31
C THR A 206 0.10 -10.55 0.38
N PHE A 207 0.89 -10.52 -0.69
CA PHE A 207 1.02 -11.63 -1.63
C PHE A 207 1.57 -12.90 -0.96
N ASN A 208 2.64 -12.78 -0.18
CA ASN A 208 3.29 -13.94 0.44
C ASN A 208 2.38 -14.58 1.49
N VAL A 209 1.74 -13.77 2.34
CA VAL A 209 0.76 -14.24 3.33
C VAL A 209 -0.43 -14.92 2.67
N SER A 210 -0.97 -14.34 1.59
CA SER A 210 -2.19 -14.83 0.96
C SER A 210 -2.00 -15.99 -0.03
N LYS A 211 -0.83 -16.11 -0.67
CA LYS A 211 -0.60 -17.06 -1.79
C LYS A 211 0.59 -17.98 -1.62
N LYS A 212 1.71 -17.52 -1.04
CA LYS A 212 2.93 -18.34 -0.95
C LYS A 212 2.96 -19.20 0.30
N LEU A 213 2.37 -18.71 1.39
CA LEU A 213 2.38 -19.40 2.67
C LEU A 213 1.40 -20.58 2.71
N PRO A 214 1.86 -21.77 3.18
CA PRO A 214 0.97 -22.88 3.52
C PRO A 214 -0.11 -22.46 4.50
N SER A 215 -1.31 -23.04 4.37
CA SER A 215 -2.48 -22.70 5.20
C SER A 215 -2.24 -22.89 6.70
N SER A 216 -1.50 -23.93 7.10
CA SER A 216 -1.12 -24.20 8.48
C SER A 216 -0.27 -23.06 9.06
N ILE A 217 0.75 -22.60 8.33
CA ILE A 217 1.62 -21.49 8.75
C ILE A 217 0.86 -20.17 8.80
N ARG A 218 -0.05 -19.93 7.84
CA ARG A 218 -0.92 -18.75 7.86
C ARG A 218 -1.80 -18.71 9.11
N THR A 219 -2.33 -19.85 9.54
CA THR A 219 -3.13 -19.95 10.76
C THR A 219 -2.31 -19.59 11.99
N LEU A 220 -1.06 -20.05 12.06
CA LEU A 220 -0.13 -19.73 13.16
C LEU A 220 0.31 -18.25 13.16
N LEU A 221 0.48 -17.64 11.98
CA LEU A 221 0.72 -16.19 11.86
C LEU A 221 -0.50 -15.40 12.32
N GLN A 222 -1.70 -15.80 11.87
CA GLN A 222 -2.96 -15.13 12.22
C GLN A 222 -3.31 -15.26 13.71
N SER A 223 -2.87 -16.34 14.37
CA SER A 223 -3.03 -16.51 15.81
C SER A 223 -2.02 -15.71 16.64
N GLY A 224 -1.02 -15.07 16.01
CA GLY A 224 0.03 -14.33 16.69
C GLY A 224 1.03 -15.20 17.46
N ILE A 225 0.99 -16.52 17.29
CA ILE A 225 1.89 -17.47 17.98
C ILE A 225 3.30 -17.45 17.38
N PHE A 226 3.40 -17.08 16.12
CA PHE A 226 4.63 -17.17 15.33
C PHE A 226 4.77 -15.93 14.44
N TYR A 227 6.01 -15.54 14.17
CA TYR A 227 6.38 -14.40 13.33
C TYR A 227 7.44 -14.82 12.32
N ILE A 228 7.28 -14.40 11.06
CA ILE A 228 8.30 -14.53 10.01
C ILE A 228 8.90 -13.16 9.78
N SER A 229 10.18 -13.03 10.14
CA SER A 229 10.99 -11.86 9.79
C SER A 229 11.06 -11.71 8.26
N HIS A 230 11.04 -10.46 7.80
CA HIS A 230 11.18 -10.08 6.38
C HIS A 230 10.32 -10.89 5.39
N ILE A 231 9.13 -11.33 5.81
CA ILE A 231 8.19 -12.14 5.04
C ILE A 231 7.90 -11.60 3.63
N GLN A 232 7.94 -10.28 3.42
CA GLN A 232 7.78 -9.63 2.13
C GLN A 232 8.90 -9.95 1.13
N LYS A 233 10.10 -10.25 1.63
CA LYS A 233 11.27 -10.59 0.81
C LYS A 233 11.54 -12.10 0.72
N TRP A 234 10.86 -12.91 1.55
CA TRP A 234 11.09 -14.35 1.69
C TRP A 234 11.24 -15.15 0.38
N PRO A 235 10.45 -14.93 -0.70
CA PRO A 235 10.62 -15.68 -1.94
C PRO A 235 11.90 -15.35 -2.73
N PHE A 236 12.62 -14.28 -2.39
CA PHE A 236 13.66 -13.68 -3.23
C PHE A 236 15.07 -13.80 -2.66
N GLY A 237 15.24 -14.29 -1.44
CA GLY A 237 16.54 -14.38 -0.78
C GLY A 237 16.52 -15.30 0.43
N PHE A 238 17.70 -15.53 1.00
CA PHE A 238 17.85 -16.26 2.24
C PHE A 238 17.46 -15.38 3.43
N GLU A 239 16.85 -15.96 4.46
CA GLU A 239 16.55 -15.19 5.67
C GLU A 239 17.84 -14.74 6.35
N GLU A 240 18.78 -15.66 6.50
CA GLU A 240 20.10 -15.41 7.05
C GLU A 240 21.16 -16.10 6.20
N VAL A 241 22.24 -15.37 5.92
CA VAL A 241 23.48 -15.92 5.40
C VAL A 241 24.55 -15.80 6.47
N VAL A 242 25.00 -16.96 6.94
CA VAL A 242 26.10 -17.09 7.88
C VAL A 242 27.39 -17.31 7.09
N LEU A 243 28.32 -16.35 7.21
CA LEU A 243 29.63 -16.43 6.58
C LEU A 243 30.71 -16.65 7.62
N ASP A 244 31.65 -17.55 7.35
CA ASP A 244 32.91 -17.55 8.10
C ASP A 244 33.80 -16.42 7.57
N ALA A 245 34.19 -15.48 8.42
CA ALA A 245 35.02 -14.36 8.03
C ALA A 245 36.49 -14.77 7.81
N LEU A 246 36.96 -15.85 8.44
CA LEU A 246 38.37 -16.28 8.36
C LEU A 246 38.83 -16.59 6.93
N PRO A 247 38.10 -17.41 6.12
CA PRO A 247 38.44 -17.63 4.72
C PRO A 247 38.42 -16.35 3.88
N LEU A 248 37.48 -15.42 4.18
CA LEU A 248 37.34 -14.16 3.45
C LEU A 248 38.55 -13.25 3.62
N THR A 249 39.25 -13.36 4.74
CA THR A 249 40.42 -12.53 5.07
C THR A 249 41.76 -13.19 4.82
N ARG A 250 41.79 -14.45 4.34
CA ARG A 250 43.01 -15.25 4.29
C ARG A 250 44.11 -14.59 3.46
N ASP A 251 43.74 -14.13 2.27
CA ASP A 251 44.64 -13.52 1.28
C ASP A 251 44.39 -12.02 1.12
N MET A 252 43.64 -11.42 2.05
CA MET A 252 43.31 -10.00 2.00
C MET A 252 44.33 -9.18 2.78
N ASP A 253 44.87 -8.16 2.11
CA ASP A 253 45.74 -7.17 2.73
C ASP A 253 44.93 -6.01 3.32
N TYR A 254 43.69 -5.78 2.86
CA TYR A 254 42.90 -4.62 3.25
C TYR A 254 41.49 -4.98 3.70
N LEU A 255 41.04 -4.30 4.76
CA LEU A 255 39.66 -4.37 5.25
C LEU A 255 38.63 -3.95 4.19
N LEU A 256 39.02 -3.11 3.22
CA LEU A 256 38.15 -2.64 2.16
C LEU A 256 37.63 -3.78 1.25
N ASP A 257 38.41 -4.84 1.08
CA ASP A 257 38.02 -5.95 0.22
C ASP A 257 36.90 -6.79 0.86
N VAL A 258 36.98 -6.98 2.19
CA VAL A 258 35.89 -7.58 2.98
C VAL A 258 34.62 -6.75 2.88
N HIS A 259 34.76 -5.42 2.96
CA HIS A 259 33.64 -4.50 2.80
C HIS A 259 32.96 -4.65 1.42
N ASN A 260 33.74 -4.66 0.35
CA ASN A 260 33.22 -4.79 -1.02
C ASN A 260 32.57 -6.15 -1.26
N PHE A 261 33.12 -7.22 -0.70
CA PHE A 261 32.51 -8.55 -0.76
C PHE A 261 31.14 -8.58 -0.06
N ILE A 262 31.04 -8.05 1.16
CA ILE A 262 29.76 -8.01 1.88
C ILE A 262 28.73 -7.18 1.11
N LEU A 263 29.15 -6.05 0.51
CA LEU A 263 28.26 -5.24 -0.34
C LEU A 263 27.80 -5.97 -1.60
N SER A 264 28.60 -6.86 -2.18
CA SER A 264 28.22 -7.61 -3.39
C SER A 264 27.15 -8.66 -3.11
N ILE A 265 27.19 -9.27 -1.92
CA ILE A 265 26.24 -10.32 -1.50
C ILE A 265 25.03 -9.79 -0.72
N LYS A 266 24.99 -8.50 -0.37
CA LYS A 266 23.93 -7.96 0.50
C LYS A 266 22.49 -8.16 0.00
N LYS A 267 22.33 -8.37 -1.30
CA LYS A 267 21.03 -8.64 -1.93
C LYS A 267 20.61 -10.11 -1.85
N LEU A 268 21.53 -11.02 -1.50
CA LEU A 268 21.28 -12.46 -1.43
C LEU A 268 20.56 -12.87 -0.15
N SER A 269 20.58 -12.03 0.89
CA SER A 269 20.08 -12.38 2.21
C SER A 269 19.39 -11.21 2.91
N HIS A 270 18.41 -11.50 3.76
CA HIS A 270 17.76 -10.50 4.61
C HIS A 270 18.60 -10.17 5.84
N PHE A 271 19.46 -11.08 6.27
CA PHE A 271 20.39 -10.92 7.38
C PHE A 271 21.76 -11.52 7.03
N ILE A 272 22.85 -10.81 7.32
CA ILE A 272 24.22 -11.30 7.17
C ILE A 272 24.83 -11.45 8.56
N TYR A 273 25.32 -12.65 8.86
CA TYR A 273 26.01 -12.96 10.10
C TYR A 273 27.45 -13.39 9.82
N LEU A 274 28.43 -12.61 10.30
CA LEU A 274 29.85 -12.91 10.12
C LEU A 274 30.41 -13.65 11.33
N ARG A 275 30.82 -14.89 11.13
CA ARG A 275 31.46 -15.72 12.16
C ARG A 275 32.97 -15.51 12.23
N ASN A 276 33.56 -15.76 13.40
CA ASN A 276 34.99 -15.63 13.66
C ASN A 276 35.56 -14.25 13.30
N PHE A 277 34.78 -13.19 13.49
CA PHE A 277 35.12 -11.84 13.06
C PHE A 277 36.44 -11.34 13.67
N ASN A 278 36.63 -11.52 14.98
CA ASN A 278 37.86 -11.13 15.67
C ASN A 278 39.11 -11.85 15.12
N LYS A 279 39.02 -13.16 14.87
CA LYS A 279 40.14 -13.94 14.29
C LYS A 279 40.46 -13.48 12.87
N ALA A 280 39.43 -13.20 12.05
CA ALA A 280 39.58 -12.69 10.70
C ALA A 280 40.26 -11.30 10.67
N ILE A 281 39.81 -10.37 11.52
CA ILE A 281 40.40 -9.03 11.61
C ILE A 281 41.84 -9.08 12.15
N TYR A 282 42.14 -9.99 13.07
CA TYR A 282 43.50 -10.22 13.55
C TYR A 282 44.42 -10.78 12.46
N GLN A 283 43.90 -11.62 11.56
CA GLN A 283 44.65 -12.10 10.40
C GLN A 283 45.01 -10.95 9.45
N VAL A 284 44.06 -10.06 9.13
CA VAL A 284 44.35 -8.86 8.33
C VAL A 284 45.40 -7.98 9.01
N PHE A 285 45.31 -7.81 10.33
CA PHE A 285 46.33 -7.07 11.11
C PHE A 285 47.72 -7.68 10.95
N LYS A 286 47.84 -9.02 11.01
CA LYS A 286 49.10 -9.73 10.79
C LYS A 286 49.63 -9.54 9.36
N ASN A 287 48.78 -9.69 8.34
CA ASN A 287 49.15 -9.55 6.93
C ASN A 287 49.69 -8.13 6.64
N TYR A 288 49.13 -7.10 7.29
CA TYR A 288 49.59 -5.72 7.18
C TYR A 288 50.94 -5.44 7.90
N GLY A 289 51.57 -6.43 8.52
CA GLY A 289 52.83 -6.29 9.25
C GLY A 289 52.68 -6.17 10.78
N GLY A 290 51.47 -6.33 11.31
CA GLY A 290 51.17 -6.37 12.74
C GLY A 290 51.61 -5.12 13.51
N SER A 291 51.97 -5.31 14.79
CA SER A 291 52.39 -4.21 15.68
C SER A 291 53.71 -3.54 15.30
N LYS A 292 54.45 -4.11 14.32
CA LYS A 292 55.68 -3.50 13.80
C LYS A 292 55.41 -2.32 12.86
N VAL A 293 54.21 -2.28 12.26
CA VAL A 293 53.84 -1.31 11.22
C VAL A 293 52.63 -0.48 11.64
N LEU A 294 51.74 -1.02 12.47
CA LEU A 294 50.47 -0.40 12.84
C LEU A 294 50.25 -0.34 14.35
N ASP A 295 49.74 0.80 14.81
CA ASP A 295 49.14 0.95 16.13
C ASP A 295 47.86 0.08 16.21
N LEU A 296 47.83 -0.83 17.18
CA LEU A 296 46.75 -1.78 17.40
C LEU A 296 45.40 -1.08 17.64
N ASN A 297 45.39 -0.06 18.49
CA ASN A 297 44.18 0.68 18.82
C ASN A 297 43.63 1.42 17.60
N LYS A 298 44.51 2.04 16.82
CA LYS A 298 44.15 2.74 15.59
C LYS A 298 43.63 1.78 14.52
N PHE A 299 44.21 0.58 14.40
CA PHE A 299 43.74 -0.44 13.48
C PHE A 299 42.33 -0.93 13.86
N ILE A 300 42.13 -1.33 15.12
CA ILE A 300 40.83 -1.77 15.63
C ILE A 300 39.77 -0.69 15.42
N LEU A 301 40.10 0.57 15.73
CA LEU A 301 39.21 1.71 15.53
C LEU A 301 38.76 1.84 14.06
N LYS A 302 39.68 1.63 13.11
CA LYS A 302 39.39 1.67 11.67
C LYS A 302 38.51 0.49 11.26
N SER A 303 38.77 -0.71 11.77
CA SER A 303 37.97 -1.92 11.54
C SER A 303 36.54 -1.74 12.03
N LEU A 304 36.36 -1.20 13.24
CA LEU A 304 35.04 -0.93 13.80
C LEU A 304 34.30 0.14 12.99
N LYS A 305 34.96 1.23 12.59
CA LYS A 305 34.37 2.25 11.69
C LYS A 305 33.87 1.65 10.37
N MET A 306 34.62 0.71 9.79
CA MET A 306 34.17 -0.01 8.59
C MET A 306 32.91 -0.83 8.86
N VAL A 307 32.85 -1.59 9.96
CA VAL A 307 31.65 -2.36 10.33
C VAL A 307 30.44 -1.45 10.51
N PHE A 308 30.61 -0.29 11.15
CA PHE A 308 29.54 0.69 11.27
C PHE A 308 29.13 1.30 9.93
N PHE A 309 30.07 1.49 9.01
CA PHE A 309 29.76 1.96 7.66
C PHE A 309 29.01 0.89 6.86
N LEU A 310 29.39 -0.38 6.95
CA LEU A 310 28.65 -1.51 6.36
C LEU A 310 27.23 -1.56 6.88
N ARG A 311 27.06 -1.49 8.21
CA ARG A 311 25.75 -1.40 8.87
C ARG A 311 24.90 -0.28 8.28
N LYS A 312 25.45 0.93 8.12
CA LYS A 312 24.72 2.06 7.54
C LYS A 312 24.24 1.76 6.11
N ASN A 313 25.02 1.01 5.33
CA ASN A 313 24.73 0.68 3.94
C ASN A 313 23.84 -0.56 3.74
N ILE A 314 23.68 -1.40 4.76
CA ILE A 314 22.94 -2.68 4.73
C ILE A 314 21.65 -2.59 5.56
N ASN A 315 21.34 -1.42 6.12
CA ASN A 315 20.25 -1.20 7.07
C ASN A 315 20.48 -1.95 8.41
N TYR A 316 19.95 -1.38 9.49
CA TYR A 316 20.32 -1.76 10.85
C TYR A 316 20.00 -3.22 11.21
N ASP A 317 18.86 -3.72 10.75
CA ASP A 317 18.33 -5.03 11.15
C ASP A 317 18.95 -6.21 10.40
N GLN A 318 19.90 -5.97 9.50
CA GLN A 318 20.36 -6.96 8.52
C GLN A 318 21.83 -7.40 8.70
N PHE A 319 22.51 -7.03 9.80
CA PHE A 319 23.94 -7.30 9.97
C PHE A 319 24.35 -7.62 11.42
N ALA A 320 25.09 -8.72 11.61
CA ALA A 320 25.59 -9.18 12.91
C ALA A 320 26.97 -9.84 12.81
N ILE A 321 27.67 -9.89 13.95
CA ILE A 321 29.01 -10.47 14.05
C ILE A 321 29.14 -11.44 15.23
N GLU A 322 29.89 -12.52 15.04
CA GLU A 322 30.36 -13.45 16.07
C GLU A 322 31.83 -13.14 16.40
N MET A 323 32.14 -13.06 17.69
CA MET A 323 33.52 -13.12 18.16
C MET A 323 33.72 -14.38 18.99
N THR A 324 34.81 -15.09 18.70
CA THR A 324 35.15 -16.33 19.40
C THR A 324 36.25 -16.03 20.40
N ILE A 325 35.98 -16.27 21.68
CA ILE A 325 36.97 -16.21 22.76
C ILE A 325 37.47 -17.64 22.99
N ASP A 326 38.77 -17.84 22.76
CA ASP A 326 39.45 -19.11 22.87
C ASP A 326 40.46 -18.99 24.02
N ASP A 327 40.18 -19.62 25.16
CA ASP A 327 41.03 -19.53 26.35
C ASP A 327 42.20 -20.55 26.31
N SER A 328 42.60 -21.00 25.12
CA SER A 328 43.75 -21.89 24.95
C SER A 328 45.07 -21.11 25.02
N LEU A 329 46.03 -21.64 25.79
CA LEU A 329 47.32 -21.01 26.15
C LEU A 329 48.23 -20.65 24.95
N GLU A 330 47.91 -21.04 23.72
CA GLU A 330 48.72 -20.74 22.52
C GLU A 330 48.31 -19.46 21.77
N GLU A 331 47.22 -18.79 22.16
CA GLU A 331 46.65 -17.63 21.46
C GLU A 331 46.47 -16.35 22.33
N ASP A 332 47.29 -16.12 23.37
CA ASP A 332 47.19 -14.94 24.27
C ASP A 332 47.04 -13.59 23.55
N LYS A 333 47.68 -13.45 22.38
CA LYS A 333 47.60 -12.23 21.54
C LYS A 333 46.23 -12.01 20.90
N ILE A 334 45.49 -13.09 20.59
CA ILE A 334 44.13 -12.98 20.05
C ILE A 334 43.15 -12.62 21.16
N LEU A 335 43.36 -13.14 22.38
CA LEU A 335 42.57 -12.78 23.55
C LEU A 335 42.73 -11.28 23.88
N GLU A 336 43.97 -10.78 23.91
CA GLU A 336 44.27 -9.34 24.08
C GLU A 336 43.64 -8.51 22.96
N PHE A 337 43.76 -8.96 21.70
CA PHE A 337 43.15 -8.31 20.54
C PHE A 337 41.63 -8.23 20.64
N THR A 338 40.99 -9.33 21.05
CA THR A 338 39.53 -9.44 21.18
C THR A 338 39.02 -8.58 22.33
N THR A 339 39.74 -8.55 23.45
CA THR A 339 39.44 -7.68 24.59
C THR A 339 39.50 -6.21 24.18
N THR A 340 40.53 -5.82 23.42
CA THR A 340 40.67 -4.46 22.89
C THR A 340 39.53 -4.10 21.93
N ILE A 341 39.07 -5.02 21.08
CA ILE A 341 37.89 -4.81 20.23
C ILE A 341 36.64 -4.55 21.10
N LEU A 342 36.41 -5.38 22.11
CA LEU A 342 35.24 -5.28 22.99
C LEU A 342 35.20 -3.95 23.75
N GLU A 343 36.34 -3.55 24.33
CA GLU A 343 36.48 -2.26 25.03
C GLU A 343 36.19 -1.08 24.11
N GLN A 344 36.75 -1.09 22.89
CA GLN A 344 36.46 -0.05 21.91
C GLN A 344 35.00 -0.07 21.47
N MET A 345 34.38 -1.23 21.27
CA MET A 345 32.95 -1.31 20.95
C MET A 345 32.08 -0.73 22.07
N ILE A 346 32.41 -0.98 23.35
CA ILE A 346 31.72 -0.40 24.51
C ILE A 346 31.88 1.12 24.53
N ALA A 347 33.09 1.63 24.28
CA ALA A 347 33.35 3.06 24.17
C ALA A 347 32.55 3.70 23.01
N PHE A 348 32.43 3.01 21.87
CA PHE A 348 31.64 3.45 20.72
C PHE A 348 30.14 3.44 20.97
N LYS A 349 29.61 2.45 21.69
CA LYS A 349 28.18 2.33 22.03
C LYS A 349 27.65 3.56 22.78
N LYS A 350 28.52 4.28 23.50
CA LYS A 350 28.17 5.55 24.18
C LYS A 350 27.97 6.73 23.22
N VAL A 351 28.37 6.59 21.95
CA VAL A 351 28.39 7.66 20.93
C VAL A 351 27.55 7.30 19.70
N SER A 352 27.32 6.01 19.40
CA SER A 352 26.56 5.55 18.23
C SER A 352 25.41 4.61 18.62
N ASN A 353 24.18 5.00 18.24
CA ASN A 353 22.97 4.19 18.37
C ASN A 353 22.46 3.82 16.97
N PRO A 354 21.77 2.68 16.76
CA PRO A 354 21.67 1.50 17.64
C PRO A 354 22.79 0.43 17.50
N PRO A 355 22.95 -0.50 18.49
CA PRO A 355 24.15 -1.36 18.63
C PRO A 355 24.19 -2.54 17.66
N ILE A 356 25.39 -2.88 17.16
CA ILE A 356 25.62 -4.11 16.36
C ILE A 356 25.23 -5.34 17.19
N ILE A 357 24.51 -6.29 16.60
CA ILE A 357 24.24 -7.59 17.24
C ILE A 357 25.56 -8.34 17.32
N LEU A 358 26.02 -8.54 18.57
CA LEU A 358 27.26 -9.22 18.88
C LEU A 358 26.93 -10.55 19.56
N ASN A 359 27.41 -11.64 18.97
CA ASN A 359 27.42 -12.95 19.61
C ASN A 359 28.85 -13.26 20.09
N ILE A 360 29.01 -13.55 21.38
CA ILE A 360 30.31 -13.93 21.96
C ILE A 360 30.27 -15.42 22.25
N LYS A 361 31.07 -16.19 21.52
CA LYS A 361 31.21 -17.62 21.74
C LYS A 361 32.47 -17.90 22.54
N SER A 362 32.32 -18.28 23.80
CA SER A 362 33.43 -18.88 24.57
C SER A 362 33.41 -20.40 24.38
N LEU A 363 34.54 -20.98 23.99
CA LEU A 363 34.69 -22.44 23.88
C LEU A 363 34.74 -23.14 25.26
N ASN A 364 34.95 -22.38 26.35
CA ASN A 364 34.91 -22.83 27.74
C ASN A 364 33.72 -22.20 28.49
N SER A 365 32.50 -22.42 28.03
CA SER A 365 31.28 -21.89 28.68
C SER A 365 30.93 -22.64 29.97
N LEU A 366 31.83 -22.59 30.98
CA LEU A 366 31.53 -22.93 32.38
C LEU A 366 32.49 -22.34 33.43
N LYS A 367 33.44 -21.45 33.10
CA LYS A 367 34.40 -20.95 34.12
C LYS A 367 34.66 -19.45 34.25
N LEU A 368 34.01 -18.55 33.50
CA LEU A 368 34.24 -17.11 33.63
C LEU A 368 32.92 -16.32 33.60
N ILE A 369 32.12 -16.46 34.66
CA ILE A 369 31.17 -15.42 35.12
C ILE A 369 31.27 -15.30 36.65
N GLU A 370 32.49 -15.23 37.17
CA GLU A 370 32.76 -14.65 38.49
C GLU A 370 34.07 -13.87 38.34
N THR A 371 34.04 -12.57 38.66
CA THR A 371 35.09 -11.56 38.38
C THR A 371 35.09 -11.14 36.90
N THR A 372 34.33 -10.14 36.44
CA THR A 372 34.06 -8.81 36.99
C THR A 372 32.81 -8.26 36.32
N LEU A 373 31.76 -8.02 37.11
CA LEU A 373 30.71 -7.05 36.83
C LEU A 373 30.66 -6.10 38.02
#